data_AF-A0A7S4SPK5-F1
#
_entry.id   AF-A0A7S4SPK5-F1
#
_cell.length_a   1.000
_cell.length_b   1.000
_cell.length_c   1.000
_cell.angle_alpha   90.00
_cell.angle_beta   90.00
_cell.angle_gamma   90.00
#
_symmetry.space_group_name_H-M   'P 1'
#
loop_
_entity.id
_entity.type
_entity.pdbx_description
1 polymer ?
#
loop_
_entity_poly.entity_id
_entity_poly.type
_entity_poly.pdbx_seq_one_letter_code
_entity_poly.pdbx_strand_id
1 'polypeptide(L)'
;YKVLSLRRRVVKAKNVIAPAFVLVVCAIIILIVWTSSDPFVWVRETVNEETGETYGGCASDHGMAFIIPLVVLTIIATYLAGLMAFKCKDISQEFAETRDIFTAILTQVQVWTIGVPILILVDTVSVTATYIARSLLIFIFSVSIVLLIMGPKILDSFGCCSTNNSKRGKFSTNQQGKSNVHVSGLNLNTQKSMTSSKTMRTMVGSTHNEHH
;
A
#
# COMPACT_ATOMS: atom_id res chain seq x y z
N TYR A 1 -20.25 -25.42 20.05
CA TYR A 1 -19.62 -24.26 19.38
C TYR A 1 -18.13 -24.53 19.30
N LYS A 2 -17.56 -24.78 18.10
CA LYS A 2 -16.11 -24.93 17.94
C LYS A 2 -15.51 -23.53 17.81
N VAL A 3 -14.76 -23.10 18.82
CA VAL A 3 -13.97 -21.88 18.77
C VAL A 3 -12.84 -22.07 17.77
N LEU A 4 -12.86 -21.31 16.68
CA LEU A 4 -11.78 -21.28 15.69
C LEU A 4 -10.57 -20.60 16.34
N SER A 5 -9.63 -21.41 16.82
CA SER A 5 -8.33 -20.94 17.30
C SER A 5 -7.52 -20.43 16.10
N LEU A 6 -7.52 -19.12 15.89
CA LEU A 6 -6.71 -18.48 14.85
C LEU A 6 -5.25 -18.45 15.30
N ARG A 7 -4.45 -19.39 14.78
CA ARG A 7 -3.01 -19.44 15.01
C ARG A 7 -2.32 -18.31 14.23
N ARG A 8 -1.86 -17.29 14.93
CA ARG A 8 -1.08 -16.18 14.35
C ARG A 8 0.21 -16.74 13.72
N ARG A 9 0.29 -16.74 12.39
CA ARG A 9 1.51 -17.10 11.65
C ARG A 9 2.19 -15.81 11.21
N VAL A 10 3.29 -15.47 11.87
CA VAL A 10 4.13 -14.33 11.49
C VAL A 10 4.86 -14.70 10.19
N VAL A 11 4.44 -14.10 9.08
CA VAL A 11 5.09 -14.29 7.78
C VAL A 11 6.40 -13.52 7.80
N LYS A 12 7.52 -14.23 7.65
CA LYS A 12 8.84 -13.60 7.57
C LYS A 12 9.04 -13.04 6.16
N ALA A 13 9.48 -11.78 6.04
CA ALA A 13 9.77 -11.12 4.76
C ALA A 13 10.70 -11.94 3.84
N LYS A 14 11.61 -12.74 4.44
CA LYS A 14 12.50 -13.65 3.71
C LYS A 14 11.78 -14.63 2.77
N ASN A 15 10.55 -15.03 3.10
CA ASN A 15 9.78 -15.97 2.28
C ASN A 15 9.15 -15.30 1.05
N VAL A 16 9.08 -13.96 1.02
CA VAL A 16 8.56 -13.16 -0.10
C VAL A 16 9.70 -12.73 -1.03
N ILE A 17 10.86 -12.44 -0.46
CA ILE A 17 12.07 -12.06 -1.22
C ILE A 17 12.57 -13.25 -2.05
N ALA A 18 12.51 -14.48 -1.52
CA ALA A 18 12.97 -15.67 -2.23
C ALA A 18 12.28 -15.87 -3.61
N PRO A 19 10.94 -15.92 -3.75
CA PRO A 19 10.30 -16.06 -5.05
C PRO A 19 10.53 -14.86 -5.97
N ALA A 20 10.58 -13.63 -5.42
CA ALA A 20 10.89 -12.44 -6.21
C ALA A 20 12.31 -12.50 -6.81
N PHE A 21 13.30 -12.88 -6.01
CA PHE A 21 14.68 -13.03 -6.44
C PHE A 21 14.83 -14.09 -7.53
N VAL A 22 14.19 -15.26 -7.36
CA VAL A 22 14.21 -16.34 -8.37
C VAL A 22 13.65 -15.84 -9.71
N LEU A 23 12.52 -15.12 -9.70
CA LEU A 23 11.92 -14.59 -10.92
C LEU A 23 12.84 -13.58 -11.63
N VAL A 24 13.48 -12.69 -10.88
CA VAL A 24 14.42 -11.70 -11.43
C VAL A 24 15.64 -12.38 -12.04
N VAL A 25 16.22 -13.36 -11.36
CA VAL A 25 17.38 -14.12 -11.89
C VAL A 25 17.00 -14.86 -13.16
N CYS A 26 15.83 -15.51 -13.21
CA CYS A 26 15.34 -16.16 -14.43
C CYS A 26 15.18 -15.16 -15.58
N ALA A 27 14.62 -13.97 -15.33
CA ALA A 27 14.48 -12.94 -16.36
C ALA A 27 15.84 -12.45 -16.88
N ILE A 28 16.83 -12.26 -16.00
CA ILE A 28 18.19 -11.86 -16.37
C ILE A 28 18.84 -12.94 -17.24
N ILE A 29 18.72 -14.23 -16.87
CA ILE A 29 19.28 -15.33 -17.66
C ILE A 29 18.68 -15.36 -19.07
N ILE A 30 17.35 -15.21 -19.20
CA ILE A 30 16.68 -15.17 -20.51
C ILE A 30 17.19 -14.00 -21.34
N LEU A 31 17.33 -12.81 -20.74
CA LEU A 31 17.87 -11.64 -21.43
C LEU A 31 19.33 -11.83 -21.88
N ILE A 32 20.17 -12.47 -21.07
CA ILE A 32 21.56 -12.79 -21.44
C ILE A 32 21.60 -13.79 -22.60
N VAL A 33 20.77 -14.83 -22.56
CA VAL A 33 20.70 -15.82 -23.64
C VAL A 33 20.23 -15.17 -24.95
N TRP A 34 19.25 -14.27 -24.87
CA TRP A 34 18.76 -13.54 -26.03
C TRP A 34 19.84 -12.63 -26.63
N THR A 35 20.48 -11.78 -25.82
CA THR A 35 21.52 -10.85 -26.31
C THR A 35 22.76 -11.56 -26.84
N SER A 36 23.06 -12.77 -26.34
CA SER A 36 24.19 -13.58 -26.81
C SER A 36 23.88 -14.39 -28.07
N SER A 37 22.64 -14.84 -28.26
CA SER A 37 22.29 -15.74 -29.38
C SER A 37 21.77 -14.97 -30.60
N ASP A 38 21.03 -13.90 -30.38
CA ASP A 38 20.40 -13.10 -31.43
C ASP A 38 20.51 -11.60 -31.06
N PRO A 39 21.68 -10.97 -31.34
CA PRO A 39 21.89 -9.57 -31.03
C PRO A 39 20.97 -8.70 -31.89
N PHE A 40 20.38 -7.67 -31.28
CA PHE A 40 19.60 -6.68 -32.00
C PHE A 40 20.47 -5.92 -33.02
N VAL A 41 20.17 -6.12 -34.30
CA VAL A 41 20.85 -5.44 -35.41
C VAL A 41 19.97 -4.34 -35.96
N TRP A 42 20.61 -3.26 -36.40
CA TRP A 42 19.91 -2.17 -37.07
C TRP A 42 19.54 -2.58 -38.49
N VAL A 43 18.25 -2.65 -38.78
CA VAL A 43 17.68 -2.99 -40.08
C VAL A 43 16.87 -1.81 -40.59
N ARG A 44 16.95 -1.56 -41.90
CA ARG A 44 16.10 -0.57 -42.59
C ARG A 44 15.05 -1.30 -43.39
N GLU A 45 13.79 -0.98 -43.13
CA GLU A 45 12.66 -1.50 -43.89
C GLU A 45 12.00 -0.39 -44.70
N THR A 46 11.59 -0.71 -45.91
CA THR A 46 10.87 0.19 -46.82
C THR A 46 9.38 0.14 -46.48
N VAL A 47 8.80 1.29 -46.09
CA VAL A 47 7.36 1.42 -45.82
C VAL A 47 6.55 1.41 -47.12
N ASN A 48 7.10 2.07 -48.15
CA ASN A 48 6.50 2.20 -49.47
C ASN A 48 7.59 2.10 -50.54
N GLU A 49 7.55 1.07 -51.38
CA GLU A 49 8.50 0.91 -52.49
C GLU A 49 8.39 2.03 -53.53
N GLU A 50 7.21 2.64 -53.66
CA GLU A 50 6.95 3.69 -54.65
C GLU A 50 7.44 5.09 -54.23
N THR A 51 7.35 5.45 -52.94
CA THR A 51 7.82 6.76 -52.43
C THR A 51 9.26 6.71 -51.91
N GLY A 52 9.84 5.51 -51.73
CA GLY A 52 11.18 5.34 -51.17
C GLY A 52 11.29 5.67 -49.69
N GLU A 53 10.16 5.78 -48.98
CA GLU A 53 10.14 6.04 -47.54
C GLU A 53 10.63 4.81 -46.78
N THR A 54 11.68 5.00 -45.97
CA THR A 54 12.29 3.96 -45.15
C THR A 54 12.24 4.35 -43.68
N TYR A 55 12.06 3.36 -42.82
CA TYR A 55 12.26 3.51 -41.38
C TYR A 55 13.36 2.56 -40.93
N GLY A 56 14.12 3.00 -39.93
CA GLY A 56 15.15 2.20 -39.31
C GLY A 56 14.71 1.71 -37.95
N GLY A 57 14.95 0.44 -37.66
CA GLY A 57 14.62 -0.19 -36.40
C GLY A 57 15.68 -1.21 -35.99
N CYS A 58 15.61 -1.62 -34.72
CA CYS A 58 16.36 -2.78 -34.26
C CYS A 58 15.46 -4.00 -34.37
N ALA A 59 15.83 -4.96 -35.21
CA ALA A 59 15.11 -6.21 -35.40
C ALA A 59 16.01 -7.40 -35.02
N SER A 60 15.39 -8.51 -34.67
CA SER A 60 16.05 -9.81 -34.46
C SER A 60 15.16 -10.86 -35.11
N ASP A 61 15.78 -11.82 -35.79
CA ASP A 61 15.06 -12.80 -36.62
C ASP A 61 14.11 -13.66 -35.79
N HIS A 62 14.46 -13.93 -34.52
CA HIS A 62 13.68 -14.76 -33.62
C HIS A 62 13.22 -14.02 -32.35
N GLY A 63 13.13 -12.68 -32.39
CA GLY A 63 12.84 -11.85 -31.21
C GLY A 63 11.54 -12.25 -30.49
N MET A 64 10.50 -12.64 -31.23
CA MET A 64 9.23 -13.06 -30.64
C MET A 64 9.37 -14.32 -29.76
N ALA A 65 10.27 -15.24 -30.08
CA ALA A 65 10.49 -16.46 -29.30
C ALA A 65 11.08 -16.16 -27.91
N PHE A 66 11.81 -15.05 -27.76
CA PHE A 66 12.36 -14.60 -26.47
C PHE A 66 11.42 -13.62 -25.75
N ILE A 67 10.65 -12.82 -26.48
CA ILE A 67 9.67 -11.89 -25.91
C ILE A 67 8.52 -12.64 -25.22
N ILE A 68 7.97 -13.68 -25.84
CA ILE A 68 6.85 -14.46 -25.29
C ILE A 68 7.15 -14.99 -23.87
N PRO A 69 8.24 -15.74 -23.62
CA PRO A 69 8.54 -16.25 -22.29
C PRO A 69 8.82 -15.13 -21.28
N LEU A 70 9.40 -14.01 -21.70
CA LEU A 70 9.59 -12.83 -20.82
C LEU A 70 8.24 -12.25 -20.39
N VAL A 71 7.31 -12.07 -21.32
CA VAL A 71 5.96 -11.58 -21.03
C VAL A 71 5.21 -12.56 -20.13
N VAL A 72 5.32 -13.86 -20.37
CA VAL A 72 4.72 -14.88 -19.49
C VAL A 72 5.30 -14.79 -18.08
N LEU A 73 6.62 -14.63 -17.95
CA LEU A 73 7.28 -14.49 -16.66
C LEU A 73 6.83 -13.23 -15.90
N THR A 74 6.73 -12.08 -16.57
CA THR A 74 6.26 -10.84 -15.95
C THR A 74 4.79 -10.90 -15.54
N ILE A 75 3.95 -11.56 -16.35
CA ILE A 75 2.55 -11.83 -16.00
C ILE A 75 2.49 -12.72 -14.76
N ILE A 76 3.20 -13.85 -14.73
CA ILE A 76 3.23 -14.76 -13.57
C ILE A 76 3.70 -14.01 -12.31
N ALA A 77 4.75 -13.20 -12.42
CA ALA A 77 5.26 -12.39 -11.32
C ALA A 77 4.19 -11.43 -10.78
N THR A 78 3.46 -10.76 -11.68
CA THR A 78 2.39 -9.82 -11.32
C THR A 78 1.22 -10.54 -10.65
N TYR A 79 0.80 -11.70 -11.15
CA TYR A 79 -0.28 -12.49 -10.55
C TYR A 79 0.12 -13.04 -9.18
N LEU A 80 1.36 -13.52 -9.01
CA LEU A 80 1.88 -13.93 -7.70
C LEU A 80 1.89 -12.77 -6.72
N ALA A 81 2.31 -11.57 -7.15
CA ALA A 81 2.24 -10.36 -6.34
C ALA A 81 0.79 -10.04 -5.92
N GLY A 82 -0.17 -10.16 -6.85
CA GLY A 82 -1.61 -10.04 -6.57
C GLY A 82 -2.13 -11.04 -5.55
N LEU A 83 -1.76 -12.31 -5.67
CA LEU A 83 -2.14 -13.37 -4.72
C LEU A 83 -1.55 -13.13 -3.33
N MET A 84 -0.31 -12.65 -3.25
CA MET A 84 0.33 -12.29 -1.99
C MET A 84 -0.35 -11.08 -1.35
N ALA A 85 -0.68 -10.07 -2.16
CA ALA A 85 -1.43 -8.90 -1.71
C ALA A 85 -2.84 -9.26 -1.21
N PHE A 86 -3.53 -10.18 -1.90
CA PHE A 86 -4.85 -10.65 -1.48
C PHE A 86 -4.81 -11.36 -0.12
N LYS A 87 -3.79 -12.19 0.13
CA LYS A 87 -3.59 -12.83 1.44
C LYS A 87 -3.25 -11.82 2.54
N CYS A 88 -2.60 -10.71 2.20
CA CYS A 88 -2.30 -9.64 3.15
C CYS A 88 -3.52 -8.75 3.47
N LYS A 89 -4.58 -8.77 2.65
CA LYS A 89 -5.79 -7.93 2.85
C LYS A 89 -6.47 -8.18 4.19
N ASP A 90 -6.49 -9.41 4.68
CA ASP A 90 -7.18 -9.77 5.93
C ASP A 90 -6.32 -9.48 7.18
N ILE A 91 -5.05 -9.12 6.98
CA ILE A 91 -4.12 -8.76 8.05
C ILE A 91 -4.19 -7.24 8.21
N SER A 92 -5.04 -6.80 9.14
CA SER A 92 -5.06 -5.49 9.80
C SER A 92 -5.99 -4.40 9.23
N GLN A 93 -6.88 -3.93 10.11
CA GLN A 93 -7.44 -2.56 10.12
C GLN A 93 -6.43 -1.54 10.70
N GLU A 94 -5.22 -1.98 11.06
CA GLU A 94 -4.18 -1.21 11.77
C GLU A 94 -3.18 -0.54 10.81
N PHE A 95 -3.07 -1.03 9.56
CA PHE A 95 -2.22 -0.43 8.52
C PHE A 95 -3.06 0.03 7.33
N ALA A 96 -3.61 1.26 7.40
CA ALA A 96 -4.30 1.90 6.27
C ALA A 96 -3.47 1.87 4.97
N GLU A 97 -2.14 1.87 5.10
CA GLU A 97 -1.15 1.77 4.02
C GLU A 97 -1.27 0.48 3.18
N THR A 98 -1.74 -0.64 3.78
CA THR A 98 -1.85 -1.92 3.05
C THR A 98 -2.96 -1.90 2.01
N ARG A 99 -4.01 -1.11 2.23
CA ARG A 99 -5.16 -0.99 1.31
C ARG A 99 -4.77 -0.30 0.00
N ASP A 100 -3.92 0.70 0.08
CA ASP A 100 -3.50 1.47 -1.09
C ASP A 100 -2.52 0.66 -1.95
N ILE A 101 -1.62 -0.10 -1.30
CA ILE A 101 -0.73 -1.05 -1.98
C ILE A 101 -1.54 -2.15 -2.67
N PHE A 102 -2.58 -2.70 -2.01
CA PHE A 102 -3.46 -3.69 -2.63
C PHE A 102 -4.18 -3.13 -3.87
N THR A 103 -4.68 -1.90 -3.76
CA THR A 103 -5.33 -1.21 -4.89
C THR A 103 -4.36 -0.98 -6.04
N ALA A 104 -3.13 -0.55 -5.75
CA ALA A 104 -2.07 -0.39 -6.74
C ALA A 104 -1.75 -1.71 -7.48
N ILE A 105 -1.66 -2.83 -6.76
CA ILE A 105 -1.40 -4.15 -7.35
C ILE A 105 -2.60 -4.63 -8.19
N LEU A 106 -3.85 -4.34 -7.81
CA LEU A 106 -5.01 -4.64 -8.65
C LEU A 106 -5.01 -3.83 -9.95
N THR A 107 -4.69 -2.53 -9.88
CA THR A 107 -4.57 -1.69 -11.08
C THR A 107 -3.46 -2.20 -12.00
N GLN A 108 -2.38 -2.76 -11.44
CA GLN A 108 -1.32 -3.39 -12.22
C GLN A 108 -1.81 -4.57 -13.06
N VAL A 109 -2.60 -5.47 -12.45
CA VAL A 109 -3.17 -6.63 -13.15
C VAL A 109 -4.13 -6.19 -14.25
N GLN A 110 -4.94 -5.16 -13.99
CA GLN A 110 -5.85 -4.58 -14.98
C GLN A 110 -5.09 -3.99 -16.17
N VAL A 111 -4.01 -3.24 -15.93
CA VAL A 111 -3.19 -2.64 -16.99
C VAL A 111 -2.55 -3.72 -17.86
N TRP A 112 -2.07 -4.83 -17.30
CA TRP A 112 -1.58 -5.94 -18.12
C TRP A 112 -2.68 -6.58 -18.98
N THR A 113 -3.88 -6.75 -18.41
CA THR A 113 -5.01 -7.38 -19.10
C THR A 113 -5.52 -6.54 -20.28
N ILE A 114 -5.51 -5.20 -20.13
CA ILE A 114 -5.96 -4.25 -21.16
C ILE A 114 -4.82 -3.84 -22.09
N GLY A 115 -3.58 -3.73 -21.57
CA GLY A 115 -2.42 -3.27 -22.30
C GLY A 115 -1.96 -4.24 -23.39
N VAL A 116 -1.98 -5.55 -23.12
CA VAL A 116 -1.60 -6.56 -24.13
C VAL A 116 -2.45 -6.49 -25.40
N PRO A 117 -3.80 -6.52 -25.35
CA PRO A 117 -4.61 -6.43 -26.56
C PRO A 117 -4.51 -5.06 -27.25
N ILE A 118 -4.32 -3.97 -26.50
CA ILE A 118 -4.09 -2.65 -27.09
C ILE A 118 -2.80 -2.64 -27.92
N LEU A 119 -1.73 -3.26 -27.42
CA LEU A 119 -0.45 -3.33 -28.13
C LEU A 119 -0.57 -4.16 -29.42
N ILE A 120 -1.37 -5.23 -29.41
CA ILE A 120 -1.64 -6.05 -30.60
C ILE A 120 -2.46 -5.25 -31.63
N LEU A 121 -3.47 -4.51 -31.19
CA LEU A 121 -4.33 -3.72 -32.09
C LEU A 121 -3.57 -2.56 -32.74
N VAL A 122 -2.69 -1.91 -31.98
CA VAL A 122 -1.95 -0.73 -32.44
C VAL A 122 -0.91 -1.08 -33.51
N ASP A 123 -0.37 -2.30 -33.48
CA ASP A 123 0.67 -2.74 -34.42
C ASP A 123 0.16 -2.75 -35.88
N THR A 124 -1.17 -2.81 -36.10
CA THR A 124 -1.74 -2.94 -37.44
C THR A 124 -1.99 -1.62 -38.18
N VAL A 125 -1.84 -0.46 -37.53
CA VAL A 125 -2.26 0.83 -38.11
C VAL A 125 -1.10 1.66 -38.68
N SER A 126 -0.04 1.88 -37.90
CA SER A 126 1.18 2.55 -38.38
C SER A 126 2.32 2.48 -37.34
N VAL A 127 3.57 2.54 -37.82
CA VAL A 127 4.77 2.52 -36.97
C VAL A 127 4.83 3.74 -36.04
N THR A 128 4.50 4.93 -36.56
CA THR A 128 4.49 6.18 -35.78
C THR A 128 3.44 6.17 -34.67
N ALA A 129 2.22 5.72 -34.97
CA ALA A 129 1.17 5.59 -33.94
C ALA A 129 1.58 4.56 -32.88
N THR A 130 2.21 3.47 -33.30
CA THR A 130 2.70 2.42 -32.40
C THR A 130 3.74 2.93 -31.42
N TYR A 131 4.71 3.71 -31.89
CA TYR A 131 5.74 4.30 -31.03
C TYR A 131 5.15 5.27 -29.99
N ILE A 132 4.27 6.17 -30.42
CA ILE A 132 3.62 7.15 -29.53
C ILE A 132 2.74 6.43 -28.51
N ALA A 133 1.91 5.48 -28.95
CA ALA A 133 1.03 4.71 -28.08
C ALA A 133 1.81 3.91 -27.03
N ARG A 134 2.88 3.21 -27.42
CA ARG A 134 3.76 2.47 -26.49
C ARG A 134 4.37 3.40 -25.45
N SER A 135 4.88 4.55 -25.88
CA SER A 135 5.52 5.54 -24.99
C SER A 135 4.53 6.12 -23.97
N LEU A 136 3.35 6.53 -24.43
CA LEU A 136 2.30 7.08 -23.56
C LEU A 136 1.75 6.02 -22.60
N LEU A 137 1.59 4.78 -23.04
CA LEU A 137 1.13 3.68 -22.19
C LEU A 137 2.13 3.45 -21.05
N ILE A 138 3.43 3.35 -21.35
CA ILE A 138 4.48 3.19 -20.33
C ILE A 138 4.52 4.38 -19.37
N PHE A 139 4.36 5.59 -19.90
CA PHE A 139 4.35 6.81 -19.09
C PHE A 139 3.17 6.84 -18.13
N ILE A 140 1.94 6.68 -18.62
CA ILE A 140 0.72 6.66 -17.81
C ILE A 140 0.83 5.56 -16.75
N PHE A 141 1.27 4.37 -17.17
CA PHE A 141 1.46 3.24 -16.29
C PHE A 141 2.42 3.55 -15.12
N SER A 142 3.58 4.12 -15.43
CA SER A 142 4.60 4.48 -14.43
C SER A 142 4.13 5.60 -13.50
N VAL A 143 3.41 6.59 -14.02
CA VAL A 143 2.86 7.69 -13.22
C VAL A 143 1.74 7.19 -12.31
N SER A 144 0.82 6.37 -12.83
CA SER A 144 -0.30 5.83 -12.06
C SER A 144 0.16 5.02 -10.85
N ILE A 145 1.17 4.15 -11.00
CA ILE A 145 1.64 3.32 -9.88
C ILE A 145 2.34 4.16 -8.80
N VAL A 146 3.17 5.12 -9.20
CA VAL A 146 3.86 6.01 -8.25
C VAL A 146 2.84 6.87 -7.51
N LEU A 147 1.85 7.42 -8.22
CA LEU A 147 0.81 8.25 -7.62
C LEU A 147 -0.10 7.46 -6.69
N LEU A 148 -0.44 6.21 -7.02
CA LEU A 148 -1.27 5.37 -6.15
C LEU A 148 -0.54 4.94 -4.87
N ILE A 149 0.78 4.69 -4.94
CA ILE A 149 1.57 4.28 -3.76
C ILE A 149 1.95 5.49 -2.90
N MET A 150 2.38 6.59 -3.51
CA MET A 150 2.86 7.77 -2.79
C MET A 150 1.75 8.78 -2.46
N GLY A 151 0.67 8.81 -3.25
CA GLY A 151 -0.47 9.71 -3.07
C GLY A 151 -1.05 9.73 -1.66
N PRO A 152 -1.42 8.59 -1.05
CA PRO A 152 -1.99 8.59 0.31
C PRO A 152 -0.98 9.10 1.36
N LYS A 153 0.32 8.78 1.19
CA LYS A 153 1.38 9.22 2.11
C LYS A 153 1.57 10.73 2.08
N ILE A 154 1.53 11.29 0.88
CA ILE A 154 1.62 12.73 0.66
C ILE A 154 0.38 13.40 1.26
N LEU A 155 -0.83 12.93 0.94
CA LEU A 155 -2.06 13.53 1.47
C LEU A 155 -2.15 13.48 3.00
N ASP A 156 -1.70 12.42 3.65
CA ASP A 156 -1.65 12.34 5.11
C ASP A 156 -0.59 13.29 5.70
N SER A 157 0.59 13.38 5.07
CA SER A 157 1.65 14.30 5.50
C SER A 157 1.29 15.77 5.32
N PHE A 158 0.60 16.13 4.23
CA PHE A 158 0.13 17.49 3.97
C PHE A 158 -1.19 17.80 4.73
N GLY A 159 -1.97 16.77 5.05
CA GLY A 159 -3.23 16.84 5.79
C GLY A 159 -3.08 17.07 7.30
N CYS A 160 -1.88 16.89 7.88
CA CYS A 160 -1.60 17.27 9.27
C CYS A 160 -1.75 18.78 9.55
N CYS A 161 -1.90 19.61 8.51
CA CYS A 161 -2.28 21.02 8.66
C CYS A 161 -3.75 21.31 8.26
N SER A 162 -4.59 20.29 7.98
CA SER A 162 -6.03 20.46 7.80
C SER A 162 -6.80 19.93 9.01
N THR A 163 -6.67 20.65 10.13
CA THR A 163 -7.76 20.71 11.10
C THR A 163 -8.92 21.42 10.39
N ASN A 164 -9.82 20.65 9.79
CA ASN A 164 -11.17 21.12 9.56
C ASN A 164 -12.12 20.32 10.43
N ASN A 165 -12.45 20.94 11.56
CA ASN A 165 -13.52 20.58 12.46
C ASN A 165 -14.84 20.42 11.69
N SER A 166 -15.19 19.21 11.25
CA SER A 166 -16.60 18.84 11.11
C SER A 166 -16.80 17.35 10.86
N LYS A 167 -17.51 16.72 11.81
CA LYS A 167 -18.31 15.49 11.64
C LYS A 167 -17.54 14.16 11.72
N ARG A 168 -16.97 13.86 12.89
CA ARG A 168 -16.99 12.48 13.44
C ARG A 168 -18.07 12.42 14.51
N GLY A 169 -18.92 11.40 14.41
CA GLY A 169 -20.30 11.43 14.88
C GLY A 169 -20.50 11.65 16.37
N LYS A 170 -21.50 12.50 16.69
CA LYS A 170 -22.19 12.46 17.98
C LYS A 170 -23.01 11.17 18.04
N PHE A 171 -22.42 10.09 18.55
CA PHE A 171 -23.20 9.08 19.27
C PHE A 171 -23.32 9.58 20.72
N SER A 172 -24.26 10.51 20.93
CA SER A 172 -24.68 10.92 22.26
C SER A 172 -25.77 9.96 22.70
N THR A 173 -25.37 8.79 23.17
CA THR A 173 -26.25 7.97 24.00
C THR A 173 -26.53 8.74 25.26
N ASN A 174 -27.80 9.07 25.44
CA ASN A 174 -28.38 9.56 26.66
C ASN A 174 -28.25 8.45 27.73
N GLN A 175 -27.19 8.48 28.52
CA GLN A 175 -27.07 7.70 29.75
C GLN A 175 -26.81 8.65 30.91
N GLN A 176 -27.90 9.04 31.56
CA GLN A 176 -27.90 9.38 32.98
C GLN A 176 -27.34 8.19 33.76
N GLY A 177 -26.08 8.28 34.16
CA GLY A 177 -25.42 7.29 34.99
C GLY A 177 -24.30 7.95 35.78
N LYS A 178 -24.63 8.42 36.98
CA LYS A 178 -23.66 8.82 38.02
C LYS A 178 -22.51 7.83 38.06
N SER A 179 -21.30 8.27 37.73
CA SER A 179 -20.09 7.48 37.99
C SER A 179 -18.93 8.41 38.33
N ASN A 180 -18.39 8.16 39.52
CA ASN A 180 -17.28 8.87 40.13
C ASN A 180 -16.00 8.64 39.32
N VAL A 181 -15.25 9.72 39.06
CA VAL A 181 -13.93 9.65 38.44
C VAL A 181 -12.92 9.23 39.50
N HIS A 182 -12.40 8.02 39.36
CA HIS A 182 -11.28 7.51 40.15
C HIS A 182 -9.98 7.81 39.38
N VAL A 183 -9.20 8.79 39.86
CA VAL A 183 -7.85 9.07 39.33
C VAL A 183 -6.84 8.31 40.21
N SER A 184 -6.39 7.14 39.75
CA SER A 184 -5.21 6.48 40.32
C SER A 184 -3.97 7.05 39.63
N GLY A 185 -3.07 7.71 40.36
CA GLY A 185 -1.79 8.11 39.75
C GLY A 185 -0.85 9.08 40.46
N LEU A 186 -1.14 9.60 41.66
CA LEU A 186 -0.17 10.43 42.39
C LEU A 186 0.10 9.87 43.78
N ASN A 187 1.07 8.97 43.85
CA ASN A 187 1.77 8.64 45.09
C ASN A 187 2.95 9.61 45.23
N LEU A 188 2.72 10.71 45.94
CA LEU A 188 3.78 11.57 46.49
C LEU A 188 3.70 11.47 48.00
N ASN A 189 4.25 10.36 48.50
CA ASN A 189 4.56 10.19 49.90
C ASN A 189 5.76 11.08 50.24
N THR A 190 5.51 12.34 50.60
CA THR A 190 6.45 13.15 51.38
C THR A 190 5.74 13.60 52.64
N GLN A 191 5.83 12.75 53.66
CA GLN A 191 5.66 13.15 55.04
C GLN A 191 6.68 14.24 55.41
N LYS A 192 6.18 15.39 55.86
CA LYS A 192 6.82 16.23 56.87
C LYS A 192 5.70 17.02 57.55
N SER A 193 5.13 16.51 58.64
CA SER A 193 5.60 16.76 60.02
C SER A 193 5.79 18.25 60.32
N MET A 194 4.74 18.88 60.86
CA MET A 194 4.75 19.87 61.96
C MET A 194 3.32 20.43 62.07
N THR A 195 2.49 19.92 62.99
CA THR A 195 2.24 20.45 64.35
C THR A 195 1.84 21.92 64.43
N SER A 196 0.79 22.13 65.23
CA SER A 196 0.39 23.35 65.93
C SER A 196 -0.67 24.20 65.22
N SER A 197 -1.96 23.96 65.51
CA SER A 197 -2.71 24.44 66.68
C SER A 197 -3.11 25.91 66.56
N LYS A 198 -4.40 26.14 66.24
CA LYS A 198 -5.24 27.22 66.77
C LYS A 198 -6.62 27.16 66.10
N THR A 199 -7.56 26.49 66.74
CA THR A 199 -8.97 26.88 66.62
C THR A 199 -9.58 26.79 68.00
N MET A 200 -9.61 27.97 68.60
CA MET A 200 -10.28 28.36 69.83
C MET A 200 -11.74 28.67 69.49
N ARG A 201 -12.65 28.51 70.48
CA ARG A 201 -14.13 28.72 70.47
C ARG A 201 -14.90 27.41 70.23
N THR A 202 -15.81 26.94 71.10
CA THR A 202 -16.52 27.58 72.22
C THR A 202 -17.00 26.45 73.15
N MET A 203 -16.83 26.60 74.46
CA MET A 203 -17.53 25.80 75.47
C MET A 203 -18.78 26.55 75.96
N VAL A 204 -19.70 25.77 76.53
CA VAL A 204 -20.60 26.06 77.67
C VAL A 204 -22.10 26.14 77.35
N GLY A 205 -22.84 25.28 78.06
CA GLY A 205 -24.30 25.33 78.30
C GLY A 205 -24.96 23.96 78.11
N SER A 206 -24.71 22.95 78.95
CA SER A 206 -25.31 22.70 80.28
C SER A 206 -26.81 22.38 80.28
N THR A 207 -27.10 21.17 80.78
CA THR A 207 -28.24 20.72 81.61
C THR A 207 -29.64 20.61 80.99
N HIS A 208 -30.10 19.37 80.80
CA HIS A 208 -31.42 18.94 81.28
C HIS A 208 -31.56 17.40 81.34
N ASN A 209 -32.33 16.95 82.35
CA ASN A 209 -32.96 15.65 82.55
C ASN A 209 -32.09 14.45 82.95
N GLU A 210 -32.55 13.50 83.77
CA GLU A 210 -33.59 13.31 84.80
C GLU A 210 -33.66 11.78 84.94
N HIS A 211 -34.05 11.30 86.12
CA HIS A 211 -34.62 9.97 86.41
C HIS A 211 -33.72 8.76 86.72
N HIS A 212 -33.98 8.31 87.97
CA HIS A 212 -33.86 7.00 88.61
C HIS A 212 -32.56 6.64 89.34
#